data_AF-A0A0G0I545-F1
#
_entry.id   AF-A0A0G0I545-F1
#
_cell.length_a   1.000
_cell.length_b   1.000
_cell.length_c   1.000
_cell.angle_alpha   90.00
_cell.angle_beta   90.00
_cell.angle_gamma   90.00
#
_symmetry.space_group_name_H-M   'P 1'
#
loop_
_entity.id
_entity.type
_entity.pdbx_description
1 polymer ?
#
loop_
_entity_poly.entity_id
_entity_poly.type
_entity_poly.pdbx_seq_one_letter_code
_entity_poly.pdbx_strand_id
1 'polypeptide(L)'
;MDFSSNPIIIWLDNAAEFFKKHQRVVVLGLTGIALAGAAGTAYWYYKGYVREQSHKAFVEALKYYDGTIGATPSSTQDQLTFANEEEKWTKTAQAFNQAHSDYSSSELAPLCKMMEAEALLNLGQNEKAQALLESSVDAINNDAMRDFYRVKLALIKIDTDKEAEIQKGINILKALSDNAQSPAHESALYYLGAYHWTKKEFNQARNCWQMLLVKYGATDAKYQSTYAEKVKEKLALLNVESL
;
A
#
# COMPACT_ATOMS: atom_id res chain seq x y z
N MET A 1 -37.69 -47.52 -41.03
CA MET A 1 -36.83 -46.32 -40.93
C MET A 1 -35.45 -46.80 -40.53
N ASP A 2 -34.48 -46.62 -41.41
CA ASP A 2 -33.12 -47.12 -41.22
C ASP A 2 -32.34 -46.07 -40.40
N PHE A 3 -32.23 -46.31 -39.09
CA PHE A 3 -31.55 -45.40 -38.17
C PHE A 3 -30.01 -45.46 -38.30
N SER A 4 -29.48 -46.40 -39.11
CA SER A 4 -28.05 -46.62 -39.33
C SER A 4 -27.32 -45.45 -40.03
N SER A 5 -28.06 -44.53 -40.65
CA SER A 5 -27.48 -43.38 -41.36
C SER A 5 -27.49 -42.08 -40.54
N ASN A 6 -27.82 -42.12 -39.25
CA ASN A 6 -27.80 -40.92 -38.43
C ASN A 6 -26.34 -40.53 -38.12
N PRO A 7 -25.86 -39.35 -38.54
CA PRO A 7 -24.48 -38.92 -38.36
C PRO A 7 -24.03 -38.88 -36.89
N ILE A 8 -24.98 -38.69 -35.96
CA ILE A 8 -24.71 -38.71 -34.51
C ILE A 8 -24.34 -40.11 -34.03
N ILE A 9 -25.00 -41.16 -34.54
CA ILE A 9 -24.74 -42.56 -34.15
C ILE A 9 -23.35 -42.99 -34.67
N ILE A 10 -23.04 -42.66 -35.92
CA ILE A 10 -21.73 -42.94 -36.52
C ILE A 10 -20.61 -42.20 -35.76
N TRP A 11 -20.85 -40.96 -35.34
CA TRP A 11 -19.90 -40.20 -34.52
C TRP A 11 -19.69 -40.84 -33.13
N LEU A 12 -20.75 -41.30 -32.47
CA LEU A 12 -20.67 -41.98 -31.18
C LEU A 12 -19.92 -43.31 -31.26
N ASP A 13 -20.15 -44.13 -32.29
CA ASP A 13 -19.45 -45.39 -32.49
C ASP A 13 -17.96 -45.17 -32.73
N ASN A 14 -17.60 -44.20 -33.58
CA ASN A 14 -16.22 -43.80 -33.81
C ASN A 14 -15.54 -43.29 -32.52
N ALA A 15 -16.25 -42.52 -31.69
CA ALA A 15 -15.74 -42.08 -30.39
C ALA A 15 -15.54 -43.26 -29.44
N ALA A 16 -16.47 -44.21 -29.37
CA ALA A 16 -16.38 -45.39 -28.52
C ALA A 16 -15.20 -46.31 -28.90
N GLU A 17 -14.98 -46.54 -30.20
CA GLU A 17 -13.81 -47.28 -30.69
C GLU A 17 -12.50 -46.55 -30.37
N PHE A 18 -12.46 -45.23 -30.53
CA PHE A 18 -11.31 -44.41 -30.17
C PHE A 18 -11.00 -44.50 -28.67
N PHE A 19 -12.02 -44.39 -27.81
CA PHE A 19 -11.88 -44.52 -26.35
C PHE A 19 -11.41 -45.91 -25.94
N LYS A 20 -11.90 -46.98 -26.58
CA LYS A 20 -11.39 -48.35 -26.32
C LYS A 20 -9.92 -48.49 -26.73
N LYS A 21 -9.54 -47.99 -27.91
CA LYS A 21 -8.17 -48.09 -28.43
C LYS A 21 -7.18 -47.26 -27.61
N HIS A 22 -7.59 -46.10 -27.10
CA HIS A 22 -6.74 -45.18 -26.36
C HIS A 22 -7.09 -45.10 -24.86
N GLN A 23 -7.78 -46.11 -24.31
CA GLN A 23 -8.34 -46.06 -22.95
C GLN A 23 -7.31 -45.66 -21.89
N ARG A 24 -6.08 -46.19 -21.97
CA ARG A 24 -5.00 -45.84 -21.03
C ARG A 24 -4.62 -44.36 -21.12
N VAL A 25 -4.47 -43.82 -22.33
CA VAL A 25 -4.09 -42.41 -22.55
C VAL A 25 -5.22 -41.48 -22.10
N VAL A 26 -6.46 -41.83 -22.40
CA VAL A 26 -7.64 -41.07 -21.97
C VAL A 26 -7.75 -41.07 -20.44
N VAL A 27 -7.64 -42.22 -19.79
CA VAL A 27 -7.70 -42.32 -18.32
C VAL A 27 -6.58 -41.50 -17.70
N LEU A 28 -5.34 -41.61 -18.17
CA LEU A 28 -4.23 -40.80 -17.69
C LEU A 28 -4.48 -39.29 -17.88
N GLY A 29 -5.03 -38.89 -19.04
CA GLY A 29 -5.41 -37.50 -19.30
C GLY A 29 -6.48 -36.99 -18.34
N LEU A 30 -7.55 -37.76 -18.12
CA LEU A 30 -8.61 -37.42 -17.18
C LEU A 30 -8.11 -37.37 -15.73
N THR A 31 -7.26 -38.32 -15.32
CA THR A 31 -6.62 -38.31 -14.01
C THR A 31 -5.73 -37.08 -13.85
N GLY A 32 -4.94 -36.72 -14.87
CA GLY A 32 -4.12 -35.51 -14.87
C GLY A 32 -4.96 -34.24 -14.69
N ILE A 33 -6.08 -34.13 -15.42
CA ILE A 33 -7.03 -33.01 -15.28
C ILE A 33 -7.64 -32.99 -13.87
N ALA A 34 -8.06 -34.14 -13.34
CA ALA A 34 -8.64 -34.23 -12.00
C ALA A 34 -7.64 -33.81 -10.92
N LEU A 35 -6.37 -34.24 -11.01
CA LEU A 35 -5.30 -33.84 -10.10
C LEU A 35 -4.99 -32.35 -10.20
N ALA A 36 -4.91 -31.81 -11.41
CA ALA A 36 -4.72 -30.38 -11.62
C ALA A 36 -5.89 -29.55 -11.05
N GLY A 37 -7.12 -30.03 -11.22
CA GLY A 37 -8.32 -29.44 -10.63
C GLY A 37 -8.28 -29.43 -9.11
N ALA A 38 -7.93 -30.56 -8.48
CA ALA A 38 -7.79 -30.67 -7.03
C ALA A 38 -6.68 -29.77 -6.47
N ALA A 39 -5.54 -29.67 -7.15
CA ALA A 39 -4.46 -28.76 -6.78
C ALA A 39 -4.90 -27.29 -6.89
N GLY A 40 -5.65 -26.93 -7.94
CA GLY A 40 -6.20 -25.59 -8.14
C GLY A 40 -7.17 -25.20 -7.02
N THR A 41 -8.12 -26.07 -6.67
CA THR A 41 -9.09 -25.79 -5.59
C THR A 41 -8.41 -25.68 -4.22
N ALA A 42 -7.43 -26.56 -3.93
CA ALA A 42 -6.64 -26.48 -2.70
C ALA A 42 -5.86 -25.16 -2.60
N TYR A 43 -5.24 -24.71 -3.70
CA TYR A 43 -4.53 -23.44 -3.76
C TYR A 43 -5.46 -22.24 -3.51
N TRP A 44 -6.62 -22.21 -4.18
CA TRP A 44 -7.60 -21.13 -4.00
C TRP A 44 -8.16 -21.09 -2.56
N TYR A 45 -8.45 -22.25 -1.98
CA TYR A 45 -8.89 -22.36 -0.59
C TYR A 45 -7.81 -21.85 0.37
N TYR A 46 -6.56 -22.28 0.20
CA TYR A 46 -5.43 -21.81 1.00
C TYR A 46 -5.23 -20.29 0.89
N LYS A 47 -5.27 -19.74 -0.33
CA LYS A 47 -5.14 -18.29 -0.54
C LYS A 47 -6.29 -17.51 0.11
N GLY A 48 -7.51 -18.04 0.03
CA GLY A 48 -8.68 -17.46 0.72
C GLY A 48 -8.52 -17.45 2.24
N TYR A 49 -8.08 -18.57 2.80
CA TYR A 49 -7.80 -18.69 4.24
C TYR A 49 -6.71 -17.72 4.69
N VAL A 50 -5.56 -17.68 3.99
CA VAL A 50 -4.46 -16.73 4.29
C VAL A 50 -4.94 -15.29 4.24
N ARG A 51 -5.75 -14.92 3.24
CA ARG A 51 -6.32 -13.58 3.14
C ARG A 51 -7.19 -13.25 4.34
N GLU A 52 -8.11 -14.14 4.73
CA GLU A 52 -8.99 -13.89 5.88
C GLU A 52 -8.18 -13.73 7.17
N GLN A 53 -7.24 -14.64 7.41
CA GLN A 53 -6.41 -14.61 8.62
C GLN A 53 -5.47 -13.40 8.66
N SER A 54 -4.91 -12.98 7.51
CA SER A 54 -4.08 -11.78 7.44
C SER A 54 -4.87 -10.52 7.79
N HIS A 55 -6.13 -10.42 7.36
CA HIS A 55 -6.99 -9.29 7.74
C HIS A 55 -7.29 -9.30 9.24
N LYS A 56 -7.60 -10.46 9.82
CA LYS A 56 -7.81 -10.59 11.27
C LYS A 56 -6.57 -10.19 12.06
N ALA A 57 -5.39 -10.70 11.67
CA ALA A 57 -4.13 -10.36 12.32
C ALA A 57 -3.78 -8.86 12.19
N PHE A 58 -4.03 -8.26 11.02
CA PHE A 58 -3.83 -6.83 10.81
C PHE A 58 -4.77 -5.98 11.68
N VAL A 59 -6.05 -6.33 11.75
CA VAL A 59 -7.03 -5.64 12.61
C VAL A 59 -6.70 -5.82 14.09
N GLU A 60 -6.24 -6.99 14.49
CA GLU A 60 -5.77 -7.22 15.87
C GLU A 60 -4.55 -6.35 16.19
N ALA A 61 -3.59 -6.25 15.27
CA ALA A 61 -2.44 -5.36 15.42
C ALA A 61 -2.84 -3.87 15.50
N LEU A 62 -3.88 -3.45 14.78
CA LEU A 62 -4.43 -2.08 14.85
C LEU A 62 -4.92 -1.73 16.25
N LYS A 63 -5.41 -2.68 17.05
CA LYS A 63 -5.81 -2.39 18.45
C LYS A 63 -4.67 -1.83 19.29
N TYR A 64 -3.43 -2.26 19.01
CA TYR A 64 -2.24 -1.71 19.67
C TYR A 64 -1.93 -0.29 19.17
N TYR A 65 -2.08 -0.07 17.86
CA TYR A 65 -1.89 1.25 17.25
C TYR A 65 -2.90 2.30 17.77
N ASP A 66 -4.18 1.92 17.88
CA ASP A 66 -5.29 2.78 18.33
C ASP A 66 -5.44 2.87 19.85
N GLY A 67 -4.65 2.09 20.60
CA GLY A 67 -4.71 2.11 22.05
C GLY A 67 -4.28 3.45 22.64
N THR A 68 -4.81 3.76 23.82
CA THR A 68 -4.61 5.05 24.49
C THR A 68 -3.60 4.94 25.62
N ILE A 69 -3.07 6.07 26.04
CA ILE A 69 -2.11 6.15 27.15
C ILE A 69 -2.85 6.69 28.37
N GLY A 70 -2.68 6.02 29.50
CA GLY A 70 -3.28 6.42 30.77
C GLY A 70 -4.32 5.44 31.32
N ALA A 71 -4.87 5.81 32.48
CA ALA A 71 -5.59 4.91 33.38
C ALA A 71 -7.12 4.91 33.20
N THR A 72 -7.67 5.54 32.16
CA THR A 72 -9.12 5.57 31.97
C THR A 72 -9.53 4.40 31.08
N PRO A 73 -10.04 3.28 31.64
CA PRO A 73 -10.62 2.23 30.82
C PRO A 73 -11.77 2.85 30.04
N SER A 74 -11.66 2.85 28.71
CA SER A 74 -12.74 3.27 27.84
C SER A 74 -13.93 2.36 28.10
N SER A 75 -15.14 2.91 28.15
CA SER A 75 -16.37 2.13 28.38
C SER A 75 -16.71 1.19 27.21
N THR A 76 -15.95 1.28 26.11
CA THR A 76 -16.00 0.39 24.96
C THR A 76 -14.95 -0.72 25.14
N GLN A 77 -15.40 -1.97 25.22
CA GLN A 77 -14.64 -3.15 25.68
C GLN A 77 -13.38 -3.52 24.86
N ASP A 78 -13.06 -2.83 23.77
CA ASP A 78 -12.01 -3.25 22.82
C ASP A 78 -10.79 -2.33 22.73
N GLN A 79 -10.72 -1.24 23.51
CA GLN A 79 -9.59 -0.31 23.42
C GLN A 79 -8.48 -0.66 24.43
N LEU A 80 -7.30 -1.00 23.93
CA LEU A 80 -6.11 -1.25 24.76
C LEU A 80 -5.62 0.03 25.42
N THR A 81 -5.15 -0.07 26.66
CA THR A 81 -4.49 1.02 27.39
C THR A 81 -3.04 0.67 27.68
N PHE A 82 -2.16 1.67 27.62
CA PHE A 82 -0.73 1.53 27.86
C PHE A 82 -0.24 2.49 28.95
N ALA A 83 0.84 2.12 29.63
CA ALA A 83 1.40 2.95 30.69
C ALA A 83 2.09 4.22 30.14
N ASN A 84 2.70 4.12 28.95
CA ASN A 84 3.41 5.21 28.29
C ASN A 84 3.51 4.99 26.77
N GLU A 85 4.06 5.98 26.04
CA GLU A 85 4.25 5.93 24.58
C GLU A 85 5.20 4.82 24.15
N GLU A 86 6.32 4.63 24.85
CA GLU A 86 7.33 3.64 24.49
C GLU A 86 6.75 2.21 24.51
N GLU A 87 5.98 1.86 25.55
CA GLU A 87 5.31 0.57 25.66
C GLU A 87 4.31 0.36 24.51
N LYS A 88 3.48 1.37 24.23
CA LYS A 88 2.50 1.35 23.15
C LYS A 88 3.20 1.02 21.83
N TRP A 89 4.15 1.84 21.43
CA TRP A 89 4.79 1.74 20.12
C TRP A 89 5.67 0.49 19.99
N THR A 90 6.29 0.02 21.08
CA THR A 90 6.99 -1.27 21.09
C THR A 90 6.04 -2.42 20.80
N LYS A 91 4.89 -2.46 21.49
CA LYS A 91 3.89 -3.51 21.27
C LYS A 91 3.24 -3.40 19.88
N THR A 92 2.99 -2.20 19.39
CA THR A 92 2.51 -1.97 18.01
C THR A 92 3.50 -2.52 16.99
N ALA A 93 4.79 -2.19 17.10
CA ALA A 93 5.82 -2.69 16.19
C ALA A 93 5.88 -4.23 16.20
N GLN A 94 5.87 -4.84 17.39
CA GLN A 94 5.87 -6.29 17.56
C GLN A 94 4.63 -6.95 16.94
N ALA A 95 3.43 -6.40 17.17
CA ALA A 95 2.18 -6.94 16.65
C ALA A 95 2.15 -6.93 15.11
N PHE A 96 2.59 -5.84 14.48
CA PHE A 96 2.66 -5.77 13.02
C PHE A 96 3.78 -6.64 12.43
N ASN A 97 4.94 -6.72 13.11
CA ASN A 97 6.01 -7.62 12.71
C ASN A 97 5.54 -9.09 12.72
N GLN A 98 4.82 -9.49 13.77
CA GLN A 98 4.22 -10.82 13.89
C GLN A 98 3.19 -11.07 12.79
N ALA A 99 2.25 -10.14 12.57
CA ALA A 99 1.25 -10.25 11.50
C ALA A 99 1.90 -10.35 10.11
N HIS A 100 2.99 -9.62 9.86
CA HIS A 100 3.79 -9.77 8.66
C HIS A 100 4.44 -11.16 8.58
N SER A 101 5.08 -11.65 9.65
CA SER A 101 5.77 -12.94 9.67
C SER A 101 4.82 -14.10 9.38
N ASP A 102 3.66 -14.11 10.04
CA ASP A 102 2.65 -15.18 9.90
C ASP A 102 2.00 -15.19 8.51
N TYR A 103 1.89 -14.02 7.88
CA TYR A 103 1.16 -13.84 6.62
C TYR A 103 1.96 -13.07 5.57
N SER A 104 3.25 -13.38 5.45
CA SER A 104 4.21 -12.66 4.57
C SER A 104 3.87 -12.73 3.07
N SER A 105 3.08 -13.73 2.66
CA SER A 105 2.59 -13.89 1.29
C SER A 105 1.26 -13.18 1.02
N SER A 106 0.66 -12.54 2.04
CA SER A 106 -0.62 -11.85 1.90
C SER A 106 -0.46 -10.47 1.26
N GLU A 107 -1.55 -9.96 0.67
CA GLU A 107 -1.60 -8.61 0.09
C GLU A 107 -1.43 -7.51 1.16
N LEU A 108 -1.64 -7.83 2.45
CA LEU A 108 -1.45 -6.91 3.57
C LEU A 108 -0.03 -6.92 4.14
N ALA A 109 0.83 -7.88 3.75
CA ALA A 109 2.19 -7.99 4.26
C ALA A 109 3.00 -6.68 4.12
N PRO A 110 2.96 -5.96 2.98
CA PRO A 110 3.60 -4.65 2.86
C PRO A 110 3.03 -3.62 3.85
N LEU A 111 1.72 -3.64 4.10
CA LEU A 111 1.06 -2.71 5.00
C LEU A 111 1.41 -2.97 6.46
N CYS A 112 1.52 -4.24 6.88
CA CYS A 112 2.05 -4.58 8.20
C CYS A 112 3.42 -3.93 8.41
N LYS A 113 4.33 -4.05 7.43
CA LYS A 113 5.65 -3.42 7.50
C LYS A 113 5.59 -1.88 7.51
N MET A 114 4.67 -1.26 6.78
CA MET A 114 4.46 0.19 6.83
C MET A 114 4.06 0.66 8.24
N MET A 115 3.14 -0.07 8.88
CA MET A 115 2.67 0.26 10.23
C MET A 115 3.73 -0.03 11.31
N GLU A 116 4.51 -1.11 11.14
CA GLU A 116 5.70 -1.37 11.96
C GLU A 116 6.71 -0.23 11.83
N ALA A 117 6.97 0.25 10.61
CA ALA A 117 7.88 1.37 10.39
C ALA A 117 7.38 2.65 11.07
N GLU A 118 6.07 2.90 11.06
CA GLU A 118 5.48 4.03 11.78
C GLU A 118 5.65 3.92 13.29
N ALA A 119 5.45 2.74 13.87
CA ALA A 119 5.74 2.50 15.27
C ALA A 119 7.24 2.73 15.59
N LEU A 120 8.13 2.30 14.69
CA LEU A 120 9.58 2.52 14.83
C LEU A 120 9.95 4.02 14.77
N LEU A 121 9.28 4.83 13.95
CA LEU A 121 9.48 6.29 13.94
C LEU A 121 9.08 6.92 15.27
N ASN A 122 7.96 6.49 15.86
CA ASN A 122 7.53 6.98 17.18
C ASN A 122 8.49 6.54 18.31
N LEU A 123 9.24 5.46 18.11
CA LEU A 123 10.33 5.03 19.00
C LEU A 123 11.67 5.72 18.71
N GLY A 124 11.72 6.68 17.79
CA GLY A 124 12.95 7.36 17.35
C GLY A 124 13.91 6.48 16.56
N GLN A 125 13.49 5.28 16.15
CA GLN A 125 14.32 4.31 15.40
C GLN A 125 14.28 4.60 13.89
N ASN A 126 14.64 5.83 13.51
CA ASN A 126 14.46 6.38 12.15
C ASN A 126 15.13 5.54 11.06
N GLU A 127 16.36 5.06 11.28
CA GLU A 127 17.08 4.26 10.29
C GLU A 127 16.40 2.92 10.00
N LYS A 128 15.88 2.25 11.04
CA LYS A 128 15.14 0.99 10.88
C LYS A 128 13.81 1.22 10.18
N ALA A 129 13.08 2.26 10.59
CA ALA A 129 11.82 2.63 9.94
C ALA A 129 12.03 2.93 8.45
N GLN A 130 13.05 3.71 8.11
CA GLN A 130 13.41 4.02 6.73
C GLN A 130 13.69 2.75 5.92
N ALA A 131 14.56 1.86 6.41
CA ALA A 131 14.89 0.61 5.72
C ALA A 131 13.65 -0.28 5.51
N LEU A 132 12.76 -0.32 6.52
CA LEU A 132 11.55 -1.10 6.44
C LEU A 132 10.58 -0.54 5.39
N LEU A 133 10.40 0.78 5.32
CA LEU A 133 9.59 1.44 4.28
C LEU A 133 10.16 1.21 2.89
N GLU A 134 11.48 1.40 2.70
CA GLU A 134 12.15 1.18 1.41
C GLU A 134 11.91 -0.23 0.86
N SER A 135 12.09 -1.25 1.70
CA SER A 135 11.93 -2.64 1.29
C SER A 135 10.48 -3.05 1.00
N SER A 136 9.51 -2.21 1.35
CA SER A 136 8.10 -2.59 1.40
C SER A 136 7.21 -1.74 0.49
N VAL A 137 7.58 -0.49 0.21
CA VAL A 137 6.73 0.42 -0.56
C VAL A 137 6.51 -0.08 -1.98
N ASP A 138 7.53 -0.66 -2.61
CA ASP A 138 7.43 -1.18 -3.98
C ASP A 138 6.67 -2.52 -4.05
N ALA A 139 6.44 -3.18 -2.92
CA ALA A 139 5.60 -4.39 -2.83
C ALA A 139 4.10 -4.07 -2.75
N ILE A 140 3.71 -2.79 -2.65
CA ILE A 140 2.31 -2.38 -2.62
C ILE A 140 1.73 -2.43 -4.04
N ASN A 141 0.74 -3.30 -4.24
CA ASN A 141 0.07 -3.50 -5.53
C ASN A 141 -0.83 -2.33 -5.94
N ASN A 142 -1.34 -1.55 -4.99
CA ASN A 142 -2.20 -0.40 -5.26
C ASN A 142 -1.35 0.85 -5.50
N ASP A 143 -1.35 1.35 -6.73
CA ASP A 143 -0.54 2.51 -7.15
C ASP A 143 -0.80 3.76 -6.33
N ALA A 144 -2.07 4.05 -6.01
CA ALA A 144 -2.46 5.22 -5.23
C ALA A 144 -1.86 5.16 -3.81
N MET A 145 -2.02 4.01 -3.15
CA MET A 145 -1.49 3.77 -1.82
C MET A 145 0.04 3.81 -1.81
N ARG A 146 0.67 3.17 -2.80
CA ARG A 146 2.12 3.19 -2.99
C ARG A 146 2.66 4.61 -3.10
N ASP A 147 2.02 5.46 -3.89
CA ASP A 147 2.43 6.86 -4.08
C ASP A 147 2.34 7.67 -2.78
N PHE A 148 1.29 7.49 -1.96
CA PHE A 148 1.20 8.15 -0.65
C PHE A 148 2.31 7.69 0.31
N TYR A 149 2.63 6.40 0.36
CA TYR A 149 3.75 5.91 1.18
C TYR A 149 5.12 6.35 0.64
N ARG A 150 5.26 6.56 -0.67
CA ARG A 150 6.46 7.17 -1.25
C ARG A 150 6.66 8.60 -0.77
N VAL A 151 5.59 9.39 -0.60
CA VAL A 151 5.70 10.71 0.05
C VAL A 151 6.22 10.57 1.48
N LYS A 152 5.66 9.67 2.29
CA LYS A 152 6.14 9.43 3.67
C LYS A 152 7.61 9.04 3.71
N LEU A 153 8.02 8.09 2.85
CA LEU A 153 9.42 7.69 2.72
C LEU A 153 10.32 8.87 2.33
N ALA A 154 9.88 9.70 1.38
CA ALA A 154 10.64 10.86 0.94
C ALA A 154 10.85 11.87 2.07
N LEU A 155 9.82 12.12 2.89
CA LEU A 155 9.92 13.01 4.04
C LEU A 155 10.90 12.48 5.09
N ILE A 156 10.84 11.19 5.42
CA ILE A 156 11.77 10.56 6.37
C ILE A 156 13.22 10.69 5.89
N LYS A 157 13.45 10.53 4.58
CA LYS A 157 14.77 10.71 3.97
C LYS A 157 15.29 12.15 4.06
N ILE A 158 14.41 13.12 3.85
CA ILE A 158 14.72 14.54 3.92
C ILE A 158 15.05 14.98 5.35
N ASP A 159 14.43 14.37 6.36
CA ASP A 159 14.68 14.66 7.78
C ASP A 159 15.99 14.06 8.32
N THR A 160 16.80 13.40 7.47
CA THR A 160 18.12 12.89 7.88
C THR A 160 19.22 13.94 7.69
N ASP A 161 20.37 13.76 8.37
CA ASP A 161 21.57 14.58 8.16
C ASP A 161 22.44 14.12 6.98
N LYS A 162 22.00 13.08 6.23
CA LYS A 162 22.79 12.45 5.16
C LYS A 162 22.37 13.03 3.82
N GLU A 163 23.19 13.91 3.25
CA GLU A 163 22.91 14.60 1.97
C GLU A 163 22.45 13.65 0.84
N ALA A 164 23.06 12.47 0.74
CA ALA A 164 22.67 11.46 -0.24
C ALA A 164 21.24 10.95 -0.05
N GLU A 165 20.77 10.80 1.19
CA GLU A 165 19.41 10.40 1.51
C GLU A 165 18.43 11.55 1.29
N ILE A 166 18.79 12.77 1.69
CA ILE A 166 18.03 13.99 1.40
C ILE A 166 17.75 14.08 -0.10
N GLN A 167 18.78 13.94 -0.93
CA GLN A 167 18.63 14.02 -2.40
C GLN A 167 17.72 12.91 -2.95
N LYS A 168 17.78 11.69 -2.41
CA LYS A 168 16.85 10.61 -2.78
C LYS A 168 15.41 10.99 -2.43
N GLY A 169 15.17 11.56 -1.25
CA GLY A 169 13.84 12.03 -0.84
C GLY A 169 13.30 13.11 -1.77
N ILE A 170 14.11 14.13 -2.10
CA ILE A 170 13.75 15.18 -3.05
C ILE A 170 13.41 14.59 -4.41
N ASN A 171 14.19 13.63 -4.92
CA ASN A 171 13.94 13.00 -6.20
C ASN A 171 12.60 12.23 -6.22
N ILE A 172 12.24 11.58 -5.11
CA ILE A 172 10.93 10.92 -4.99
C ILE A 172 9.80 11.95 -5.04
N LEU A 173 9.89 13.04 -4.26
CA LEU A 173 8.87 14.10 -4.29
C LEU A 173 8.76 14.72 -5.69
N LYS A 174 9.90 14.98 -6.34
CA LYS A 174 9.93 15.52 -7.71
C LYS A 174 9.25 14.59 -8.70
N ALA A 175 9.55 13.29 -8.66
CA ALA A 175 8.91 12.32 -9.55
C ALA A 175 7.39 12.26 -9.35
N LEU A 176 6.92 12.34 -8.11
CA LEU A 176 5.48 12.39 -7.77
C LEU A 176 4.84 13.73 -8.19
N SER A 177 5.55 14.84 -8.03
CA SER A 177 5.08 16.16 -8.47
C SER A 177 5.09 16.34 -9.98
N ASP A 178 5.91 15.59 -10.71
CA ASP A 178 5.93 15.62 -12.18
C ASP A 178 4.81 14.74 -12.77
N ASN A 179 4.35 13.73 -12.02
CA ASN A 179 3.22 12.89 -12.42
C ASN A 179 1.87 13.49 -12.00
N ALA A 180 1.25 14.26 -12.89
CA ALA A 180 -0.07 14.86 -12.67
C ALA A 180 -1.21 13.84 -12.43
N GLN A 181 -1.04 12.56 -12.77
CA GLN A 181 -2.04 11.52 -12.51
C GLN A 181 -1.82 10.82 -11.17
N SER A 182 -0.69 11.06 -10.50
CA SER A 182 -0.44 10.49 -9.17
C SER A 182 -1.46 11.05 -8.17
N PRO A 183 -2.12 10.18 -7.38
CA PRO A 183 -2.95 10.61 -6.26
C PRO A 183 -2.18 11.40 -5.20
N ALA A 184 -0.86 11.23 -5.14
CA ALA A 184 0.02 11.95 -4.22
C ALA A 184 0.62 13.24 -4.82
N HIS A 185 0.27 13.62 -6.06
CA HIS A 185 0.82 14.78 -6.75
C HIS A 185 0.66 16.09 -5.94
N GLU A 186 -0.51 16.30 -5.35
CA GLU A 186 -0.79 17.46 -4.51
C GLU A 186 0.13 17.53 -3.28
N SER A 187 0.19 16.44 -2.51
CA SER A 187 1.06 16.31 -1.35
C SER A 187 2.53 16.50 -1.74
N ALA A 188 2.97 15.92 -2.87
CA ALA A 188 4.33 16.03 -3.36
C ALA A 188 4.71 17.49 -3.69
N LEU A 189 3.84 18.22 -4.40
CA LEU A 189 4.04 19.65 -4.67
C LEU A 189 4.10 20.47 -3.37
N TYR A 190 3.21 20.17 -2.41
CA TYR A 190 3.20 20.87 -1.12
C TYR A 190 4.53 20.69 -0.38
N TYR A 191 4.97 19.45 -0.20
CA TYR A 191 6.18 19.12 0.55
C TYR A 191 7.46 19.51 -0.17
N LEU A 192 7.52 19.40 -1.50
CA LEU A 192 8.67 19.88 -2.28
C LEU A 192 8.81 21.40 -2.18
N GLY A 193 7.70 22.14 -2.27
CA GLY A 193 7.72 23.58 -2.05
C GLY A 193 8.11 23.95 -0.61
N ALA A 194 7.65 23.19 0.39
CA ALA A 194 8.06 23.39 1.78
C ALA A 194 9.56 23.14 1.99
N TYR A 195 10.13 22.13 1.34
CA TYR A 195 11.57 21.89 1.35
C TYR A 195 12.35 23.08 0.76
N HIS A 196 11.97 23.55 -0.44
CA HIS A 196 12.62 24.71 -1.05
C HIS A 196 12.51 25.97 -0.19
N TRP A 197 11.37 26.16 0.48
CA TRP A 197 11.19 27.26 1.42
C TRP A 197 12.20 27.22 2.57
N THR A 198 12.37 26.06 3.22
CA THR A 198 13.31 25.97 4.36
C THR A 198 14.76 26.18 3.94
N LYS A 199 15.09 25.91 2.67
CA LYS A 199 16.38 26.21 2.04
C LYS A 199 16.51 27.65 1.52
N LYS A 200 15.51 28.50 1.72
CA LYS A 200 15.42 29.90 1.22
C LYS A 200 15.44 30.00 -0.31
N GLU A 201 15.05 28.93 -0.99
CA GLU A 201 14.91 28.83 -2.44
C GLU A 201 13.49 29.28 -2.85
N PHE A 202 13.16 30.54 -2.55
CA PHE A 202 11.79 31.05 -2.59
C PHE A 202 11.14 30.99 -3.98
N ASN A 203 11.93 31.10 -5.05
CA ASN A 203 11.41 30.99 -6.41
C ASN A 203 10.93 29.55 -6.71
N GLN A 204 11.70 28.54 -6.30
CA GLN A 204 11.36 27.14 -6.45
C GLN A 204 10.15 26.77 -5.58
N ALA A 205 10.11 27.26 -4.34
CA ALA A 205 8.97 27.11 -3.45
C ALA A 205 7.69 27.69 -4.08
N ARG A 206 7.76 28.93 -4.57
CA ARG A 206 6.67 29.62 -5.27
C ARG A 206 6.17 28.81 -6.47
N ASN A 207 7.08 28.29 -7.31
CA ASN A 207 6.70 27.53 -8.50
C ASN A 207 5.90 26.26 -8.14
N CYS A 208 6.38 25.46 -7.17
CA CYS A 208 5.68 24.24 -6.74
C CYS A 208 4.27 24.55 -6.23
N TRP A 209 4.17 25.58 -5.40
CA TRP A 209 2.93 26.01 -4.77
C TRP A 209 1.94 26.66 -5.74
N GLN A 210 2.43 27.41 -6.73
CA GLN A 210 1.59 27.92 -7.81
C GLN A 210 1.01 26.78 -8.65
N MET A 211 1.81 25.77 -9.01
CA MET A 211 1.30 24.58 -9.70
C MET A 211 0.20 23.88 -8.89
N LEU A 212 0.37 23.78 -7.58
CA LEU A 212 -0.64 23.24 -6.68
C LEU A 212 -1.94 24.06 -6.73
N LEU A 213 -1.86 25.40 -6.61
CA LEU A 213 -3.05 26.26 -6.65
C LEU A 213 -3.77 26.25 -8.00
N VAL A 214 -3.03 26.22 -9.11
CA VAL A 214 -3.62 26.19 -10.46
C VAL A 214 -4.49 24.95 -10.63
N LYS A 215 -4.06 23.81 -10.09
CA LYS A 215 -4.77 22.54 -10.24
C LYS A 215 -5.82 22.28 -9.17
N TYR A 216 -5.55 22.64 -7.92
CA TYR A 216 -6.36 22.24 -6.77
C TYR A 216 -7.00 23.42 -6.01
N GLY A 217 -6.69 24.66 -6.40
CA GLY A 217 -7.11 25.86 -5.68
C GLY A 217 -8.46 26.45 -6.08
N ALA A 218 -9.14 25.86 -7.07
CA ALA A 218 -10.45 26.31 -7.54
C ALA A 218 -11.54 26.06 -6.48
N THR A 219 -12.24 27.12 -6.07
CA THR A 219 -13.27 27.10 -5.02
C THR A 219 -14.53 26.31 -5.39
N ASP A 220 -14.80 26.13 -6.69
CA ASP A 220 -16.00 25.43 -7.18
C ASP A 220 -15.76 23.93 -7.37
N ALA A 221 -14.58 23.43 -7.01
CA ALA A 221 -14.29 22.01 -7.08
C ALA A 221 -15.11 21.26 -6.03
N LYS A 222 -15.64 20.10 -6.40
CA LYS A 222 -16.34 19.15 -5.50
C LYS A 222 -15.49 18.73 -4.29
N TYR A 223 -14.18 18.97 -4.35
CA TYR A 223 -13.22 18.71 -3.30
C TYR A 223 -12.36 19.96 -3.07
N GLN A 224 -12.40 20.50 -1.86
CA GLN A 224 -11.56 21.62 -1.45
C GLN A 224 -10.26 21.05 -0.88
N SER A 225 -9.15 21.35 -1.54
CA SER A 225 -7.82 20.92 -1.13
C SER A 225 -7.35 21.66 0.12
N THR A 226 -7.06 20.91 1.19
CA THR A 226 -6.49 21.49 2.42
C THR A 226 -5.07 22.03 2.19
N TYR A 227 -4.29 21.44 1.27
CA TYR A 227 -2.97 21.97 0.94
C TYR A 227 -3.05 23.28 0.15
N ALA A 228 -4.04 23.45 -0.71
CA ALA A 228 -4.25 24.69 -1.47
C ALA A 228 -4.53 25.87 -0.54
N GLU A 229 -5.33 25.69 0.50
CA GLU A 229 -5.56 26.73 1.51
C GLU A 229 -4.27 27.13 2.22
N LYS A 230 -3.53 26.15 2.75
CA LYS A 230 -2.24 26.37 3.42
C LYS A 230 -1.23 27.08 2.51
N VAL A 231 -1.25 26.76 1.21
CA VAL A 231 -0.36 27.36 0.22
C VAL A 231 -0.73 28.82 -0.08
N LYS A 232 -2.02 29.19 -0.11
CA LYS A 232 -2.45 30.59 -0.30
C LYS A 232 -1.83 31.49 0.77
N GLU A 233 -1.88 31.06 2.03
CA GLU A 233 -1.26 31.78 3.15
C GLU A 233 0.26 31.89 2.97
N LYS A 234 0.94 30.79 2.63
CA LYS A 234 2.40 30.78 2.42
C LYS A 234 2.86 31.66 1.26
N LEU A 235 2.11 31.69 0.16
CA LEU A 235 2.42 32.55 -0.99
C LEU A 235 2.22 34.03 -0.68
N ALA A 236 1.24 34.38 0.16
CA ALA A 236 1.05 35.75 0.62
C ALA A 236 2.29 36.26 1.39
N LEU A 237 2.92 35.40 2.21
CA LEU A 237 4.14 35.74 2.94
C LEU A 237 5.33 36.04 2.00
N LEU A 238 5.50 35.28 0.90
CA LEU A 238 6.58 35.54 -0.08
C LEU A 238 6.45 36.88 -0.80
N ASN A 239 5.22 37.34 -0.99
CA ASN A 239 5.00 38.60 -1.68
C ASN A 239 5.35 39.79 -0.77
N VAL A 240 5.21 39.63 0.54
CA VAL A 240 5.56 40.67 1.53
C VAL A 240 7.08 40.79 1.70
N GLU A 241 7.83 39.69 1.71
CA GLU A 241 9.31 39.72 1.86
C GLU A 241 10.07 40.20 0.62
N SER A 242 9.38 40.37 -0.51
CA SER A 242 9.97 40.86 -1.78
C SER A 242 9.81 42.37 -2.03
N LEU A 243 9.27 43.09 -1.05
CA LEU A 243 9.13 44.56 -1.01
C LEU A 243 10.12 45.17 -0.02
#